data_AF-A0A943PPH0-F1
#
_entry.id   AF-A0A943PPH0-F1
#
_cell.length_a   1.000
_cell.length_b   1.000
_cell.length_c   1.000
_cell.angle_alpha   90.00
_cell.angle_beta   90.00
_cell.angle_gamma   90.00
#
_symmetry.space_group_name_H-M   'P 1'
#
loop_
_entity.id
_entity.type
_entity.pdbx_description
1 polymer ?
#
loop_
_entity_poly.entity_id
_entity_poly.type
_entity_poly.pdbx_seq_one_letter_code
_entity_poly.pdbx_strand_id
1 'polypeptide(L)' 'MNREKALDLLKKYNKEEYHIKQGLMVESIMRYIVSENNYDVDFFGIVGLLCDVDY' A
#
# COMPACT_ATOMS: atom_id res chain seq x y z
N MET A 1 0.05 7.36 -10.36
CA MET A 1 -0.38 5.98 -10.01
C MET A 1 -1.70 6.10 -9.26
N ASN A 2 -2.70 5.23 -9.46
CA ASN A 2 -3.91 5.18 -8.62
C ASN A 2 -3.88 3.91 -7.74
N ARG A 3 -4.64 3.90 -6.65
CA ARG A 3 -4.65 2.78 -5.68
C ARG A 3 -4.97 1.44 -6.32
N GLU A 4 -5.91 1.40 -7.26
CA GLU A 4 -6.30 0.18 -7.97
C GLU A 4 -5.12 -0.42 -8.75
N LYS A 5 -4.42 0.39 -9.55
CA LYS A 5 -3.22 -0.08 -10.27
C LYS A 5 -2.12 -0.54 -9.32
N ALA A 6 -1.97 0.10 -8.16
CA ALA A 6 -1.02 -0.33 -7.14
C ALA A 6 -1.42 -1.68 -6.54
N LEU A 7 -2.70 -1.90 -6.25
CA LEU A 7 -3.20 -3.19 -5.77
C LEU A 7 -3.04 -4.29 -6.81
N ASP A 8 -3.28 -3.99 -8.09
CA ASP A 8 -3.07 -4.93 -9.19
C ASP A 8 -1.59 -5.30 -9.34
N LEU A 9 -0.68 -4.33 -9.19
CA LEU A 9 0.76 -4.58 -9.17
C LEU A 9 1.18 -5.45 -7.98
N LEU A 10 0.68 -5.17 -6.79
CA LEU A 10 0.95 -5.98 -5.60
C LEU A 10 0.52 -7.43 -5.84
N LYS A 11 -0.70 -7.67 -6.33
CA LYS A 11 -1.21 -9.02 -6.66
C LYS A 11 -0.48 -9.66 -7.85
N LYS A 12 0.11 -8.86 -8.74
CA LYS A 12 0.86 -9.36 -9.89
C LYS A 12 2.15 -10.04 -9.45
N TYR A 13 2.88 -9.44 -8.52
CA TYR A 13 4.17 -9.95 -8.07
C TYR A 13 4.06 -10.83 -6.82
N ASN A 14 3.18 -10.47 -5.88
CA ASN A 14 2.91 -11.27 -4.69
C ASN A 14 1.71 -12.20 -4.90
N LYS A 15 1.95 -13.53 -4.86
CA LYS A 15 0.92 -14.56 -5.02
C LYS A 15 0.41 -15.14 -3.71
N GLU A 16 1.20 -15.04 -2.66
CA GLU A 16 0.79 -15.51 -1.34
C GLU A 16 -0.13 -14.49 -0.68
N GLU A 17 -1.18 -14.99 -0.03
CA GLU A 17 -2.17 -14.16 0.66
C GLU A 17 -1.54 -13.31 1.78
N TYR A 18 -0.45 -13.80 2.37
CA TYR A 18 0.30 -13.10 3.41
C TYR A 18 0.82 -11.73 2.94
N HIS A 19 1.54 -11.68 1.82
CA HIS A 19 2.12 -10.43 1.30
C HIS A 19 1.05 -9.43 0.86
N ILE A 20 -0.09 -9.93 0.33
CA ILE A 20 -1.22 -9.07 -0.01
C ILE A 20 -1.82 -8.44 1.26
N LYS A 21 -2.03 -9.24 2.32
CA LYS A 21 -2.53 -8.75 3.62
C LYS A 21 -1.55 -7.77 4.27
N GLN A 22 -0.26 -8.04 4.19
CA GLN A 22 0.80 -7.16 4.68
C GLN A 22 0.73 -5.79 3.99
N GLY A 23 0.71 -5.75 2.66
CA GLY A 23 0.61 -4.48 1.91
C GLY A 23 -0.65 -3.67 2.25
N LEU A 24 -1.81 -4.34 2.41
CA LEU A 24 -3.05 -3.67 2.85
C LEU A 24 -2.98 -3.12 4.28
N MET A 25 -2.31 -3.84 5.18
CA MET A 25 -2.10 -3.39 6.56
C MET A 25 -1.18 -2.15 6.60
N VAL A 26 -0.07 -2.18 5.86
CA VAL A 26 0.86 -1.04 5.78
C VAL A 26 0.20 0.16 5.13
N GLU A 27 -0.57 -0.02 4.05
CA GLU A 27 -1.39 1.07 3.48
C GLU A 27 -2.27 1.72 4.57
N SER A 28 -2.99 0.92 5.35
CA SER A 28 -3.92 1.41 6.37
C SER A 28 -3.20 2.20 7.46
N ILE A 29 -2.05 1.69 7.92
CA ILE A 29 -1.20 2.37 8.91
C ILE A 29 -0.67 3.68 8.36
N MET A 30 -0.17 3.69 7.13
CA MET A 30 0.36 4.90 6.49
C MET A 30 -0.71 5.97 6.35
N ARG A 31 -1.91 5.60 5.86
CA ARG A 31 -3.05 6.53 5.74
C ARG A 31 -3.47 7.10 7.09
N TYR A 32 -3.48 6.27 8.14
CA TYR A 32 -3.77 6.72 9.50
C TYR A 32 -2.75 7.77 9.98
N ILE A 33 -1.46 7.45 9.92
CA ILE A 33 -0.37 8.33 10.39
C ILE A 33 -0.38 9.69 9.68
N VAL A 34 -0.55 9.69 8.36
CA VAL A 34 -0.43 10.93 7.56
C VAL A 34 -1.67 11.79 7.61
N SER A 35 -2.83 11.22 7.94
CA SER A 35 -4.09 11.95 8.09
C SER A 35 -4.04 13.03 9.19
N GLU A 36 -3.22 12.81 10.22
CA GLU A 36 -3.06 13.75 11.34
C GLU A 36 -1.99 14.83 11.08
N ASN A 37 -1.27 14.77 9.95
CA ASN A 37 -0.04 15.53 9.73
C ASN A 37 -0.04 16.43 8.46
N ASN A 38 -1.20 16.69 7.84
CA ASN A 38 -1.34 17.49 6.61
C ASN A 38 -0.49 16.98 5.42
N TYR A 39 -0.18 15.69 5.37
CA TYR A 39 0.52 15.06 4.25
C TYR A 39 -0.46 14.44 3.24
N ASP A 40 0.02 14.12 2.04
CA ASP A 40 -0.77 13.48 0.99
C ASP A 40 -1.10 12.01 1.34
N VAL A 41 -2.31 11.80 1.86
CA VAL A 41 -2.82 10.49 2.29
C VAL A 41 -2.81 9.45 1.17
N ASP A 42 -3.10 9.85 -0.06
CA ASP A 42 -3.19 8.91 -1.18
C ASP A 42 -1.81 8.53 -1.69
N PHE A 43 -0.88 9.48 -1.73
CA PHE A 43 0.52 9.20 -2.02
C PHE A 43 1.10 8.19 -1.01
N PHE A 44 0.99 8.48 0.29
CA PHE A 44 1.57 7.62 1.32
C PHE A 44 0.81 6.29 1.47
N GLY A 45 -0.48 6.25 1.16
CA GLY A 45 -1.22 5.00 1.04
C GLY A 45 -0.66 4.09 -0.06
N ILE A 46 -0.33 4.64 -1.23
CA ILE A 46 0.29 3.89 -2.32
C ILE A 46 1.72 3.44 -1.96
N VAL A 47 2.51 4.30 -1.30
CA VAL A 47 3.85 3.94 -0.80
C VAL A 47 3.77 2.75 0.17
N GLY A 48 2.83 2.79 1.12
CA GLY A 48 2.62 1.69 2.05
C GLY A 48 2.13 0.41 1.36
N LEU A 49 1.23 0.53 0.40
CA LEU A 49 0.69 -0.62 -0.34
C LEU A 49 1.75 -1.36 -1.16
N LEU A 50 2.76 -0.64 -1.66
CA LEU A 50 3.80 -1.17 -2.54
C LEU A 50 5.15 -1.35 -1.83
N CYS A 51 5.19 -1.34 -0.49
CA CYS A 51 6.44 -1.40 0.27
C CYS A 51 7.30 -2.64 -0.04
N ASP A 52 6.65 -3.76 -0.35
CA ASP A 52 7.27 -5.06 -0.66
C ASP A 52 6.73 -5.62 -1.99
N VAL A 53 6.60 -4.78 -3.02
CA VAL A 53 6.06 -5.20 -4.34
C VAL A 53 6.97 -6.19 -5.10
N ASP A 54 8.24 -6.31 -4.70
CA ASP A 54 9.26 -7.14 -5.33
C ASP A 54 9.82 -8.25 -4.43
N TYR A 55 9.11 -8.58 -3.35
CA TYR A 55 9.38 -9.79 -2.56
C TYR A 55 9.23 -11.07 -3.41
#